data_AF-A0A9Q3XE19-F1
#
_entry.id   AF-A0A9Q3XE19-F1
#
_cell.length_a   1.000
_cell.length_b   1.000
_cell.length_c   1.000
_cell.angle_alpha   90.00
_cell.angle_beta   90.00
_cell.angle_gamma   90.00
#
_symmetry.space_group_name_H-M   'P 1'
#
loop_
_entity.id
_entity.type
_entity.pdbx_description
1 polymer ?
#
loop_
_entity_poly.entity_id
_entity_poly.type
_entity_poly.pdbx_seq_one_letter_code
_entity_poly.pdbx_strand_id
1 'polypeptide(L)'
;MADLSSGTDTLIRYREDDPVDHAAVTVDSFLDQSSASAVRVEPGDDARELIPHLERLSLVEVNFPAFGDGRGYSSARLLREAGYDGELRAVGDVLVDQVAYMRRCGFDAFDPDAPLNEDDLEAAFNRWPEVYQSAADERTPIWSKRHA
;
A
#
# COMPACT_ATOMS: atom_id res chain seq x y z
N MET A 1 33.80 2.13 -8.62
CA MET A 1 32.93 2.93 -9.50
C MET A 1 31.62 3.04 -8.75
N ALA A 2 31.20 4.26 -8.43
CA ALA A 2 30.35 4.60 -7.29
C ALA A 2 29.04 3.78 -7.23
N ASP A 3 28.84 3.14 -6.09
CA ASP A 3 27.55 2.60 -5.66
C ASP A 3 26.67 3.80 -5.28
N LEU A 4 25.71 4.12 -6.14
CA LEU A 4 24.72 5.19 -5.93
C LEU A 4 23.44 4.59 -5.35
N SER A 5 23.57 3.84 -4.26
CA SER A 5 22.47 3.69 -3.29
C SER A 5 22.35 5.00 -2.52
N SER A 6 21.75 6.00 -3.15
CA SER A 6 21.33 7.24 -2.48
C SER A 6 19.81 7.31 -2.53
N GLY A 7 19.15 6.35 -1.89
CA GLY A 7 17.76 6.49 -1.48
C GLY A 7 17.74 6.96 -0.04
N THR A 8 17.13 8.11 0.23
CA THR A 8 16.67 8.43 1.58
C THR A 8 15.77 7.27 2.01
N ASP A 9 16.21 6.49 3.01
CA ASP A 9 15.47 5.33 3.50
C ASP A 9 14.20 5.82 4.22
N THR A 10 13.19 6.15 3.43
CA THR A 10 11.89 6.67 3.87
C THR A 10 10.85 5.54 3.92
N LEU A 11 11.28 4.32 3.59
CA LEU A 11 10.44 3.15 3.55
C LEU A 11 9.99 2.76 4.96
N ILE A 12 8.71 2.93 5.23
CA ILE A 12 8.07 2.55 6.49
C ILE A 12 7.29 1.26 6.24
N ARG A 13 7.62 0.18 6.95
CA ARG A 13 6.98 -1.14 6.79
C ARG A 13 6.30 -1.61 8.07
N TYR A 14 5.09 -2.13 7.92
CA TYR A 14 4.30 -2.78 8.97
C TYR A 14 4.14 -4.27 8.67
N ARG A 15 5.25 -4.92 8.32
CA ARG A 15 5.37 -6.35 8.02
C ARG A 15 6.69 -6.89 8.58
N GLU A 16 6.77 -8.20 8.77
CA GLU A 16 7.93 -8.90 9.33
C GLU A 16 8.76 -9.67 8.29
N ASP A 17 8.26 -9.77 7.05
CA ASP A 17 8.97 -10.42 5.93
C ASP A 17 10.09 -9.53 5.38
N ASP A 18 10.98 -10.14 4.59
CA ASP A 18 12.08 -9.40 3.96
C ASP A 18 11.54 -8.36 2.96
N PRO A 19 12.11 -7.14 2.93
CA PRO A 19 11.68 -6.11 1.99
C PRO A 19 12.00 -6.52 0.55
N VAL A 20 11.07 -6.21 -0.34
CA VAL A 20 11.33 -6.30 -1.78
C VAL A 20 12.21 -5.11 -2.17
N ASP A 21 13.45 -5.43 -2.56
CA ASP A 21 14.55 -4.48 -2.80
C ASP A 21 14.83 -4.20 -4.29
N HIS A 22 14.12 -4.88 -5.19
CA HIS A 22 14.22 -4.67 -6.63
C HIS A 22 13.10 -3.75 -7.16
N ALA A 23 13.38 -3.10 -8.29
CA ALA A 23 12.45 -2.16 -8.90
C ALA A 23 11.14 -2.83 -9.36
N ALA A 24 10.02 -2.14 -9.12
CA ALA A 24 8.74 -2.47 -9.70
C ALA A 24 8.68 -2.09 -11.18
N VAL A 25 7.99 -2.89 -11.99
CA VAL A 25 7.70 -2.58 -13.40
C VAL A 25 6.26 -2.03 -13.55
N THR A 26 5.92 -1.43 -14.69
CA THR A 26 4.53 -1.00 -14.95
C THR A 26 3.60 -2.21 -15.10
N VAL A 27 2.29 -2.01 -14.93
CA VAL A 27 1.27 -3.07 -15.14
C VAL A 27 1.40 -3.67 -16.53
N ASP A 28 1.44 -2.86 -17.59
CA ASP A 28 1.63 -3.34 -18.97
C ASP A 28 2.89 -4.24 -19.10
N SER A 29 4.02 -3.78 -18.57
CA SER A 29 5.27 -4.54 -18.64
C SER A 29 5.19 -5.84 -17.86
N PHE A 30 4.50 -5.85 -16.71
CA PHE A 30 4.29 -7.05 -15.89
C PHE A 30 3.43 -8.10 -16.59
N LEU A 31 2.45 -7.67 -17.39
CA LEU A 31 1.59 -8.55 -18.18
C LEU A 31 2.33 -9.17 -19.38
N ASP A 32 3.27 -8.42 -19.95
CA ASP A 32 4.08 -8.88 -21.09
C ASP A 32 5.24 -9.82 -20.69
N GLN A 33 5.65 -9.85 -19.41
CA GLN A 33 6.79 -10.64 -18.95
C GLN A 33 6.52 -11.48 -17.69
N SER A 34 7.07 -12.68 -17.65
CA SER A 34 6.83 -13.63 -16.54
C SER A 34 7.86 -13.55 -15.40
N SER A 35 8.95 -12.79 -15.55
CA SER A 35 10.06 -12.75 -14.58
C SER A 35 9.93 -11.70 -13.48
N ALA A 36 9.02 -10.72 -13.63
CA ALA A 36 8.83 -9.68 -12.62
C ALA A 36 7.99 -10.20 -11.43
N SER A 37 8.40 -9.83 -10.22
CA SER A 37 7.70 -10.09 -8.95
C SER A 37 7.24 -8.82 -8.24
N ALA A 38 7.56 -7.65 -8.79
CA ALA A 38 7.13 -6.34 -8.28
C ALA A 38 6.47 -5.53 -9.41
N VAL A 39 5.32 -4.92 -9.14
CA VAL A 39 4.58 -4.10 -10.10
C VAL A 39 4.14 -2.79 -9.47
N ARG A 40 4.15 -1.71 -10.25
CA ARG A 40 3.63 -0.40 -9.87
C ARG A 40 2.35 -0.13 -10.65
N VAL A 41 1.28 0.11 -9.89
CA VAL A 41 -0.02 0.55 -10.38
C VAL A 41 -0.01 2.08 -10.43
N GLU A 42 -0.02 2.61 -11.65
CA GLU A 42 -0.11 4.03 -11.91
C GLU A 42 -1.58 4.50 -11.93
N PRO A 43 -1.84 5.80 -11.76
CA PRO A 43 -3.18 6.33 -11.88
C PRO A 43 -3.74 6.12 -13.29
N GLY A 44 -4.75 5.26 -13.41
CA GLY A 44 -5.39 4.92 -14.68
C GLY A 44 -5.30 3.43 -15.02
N ASP A 45 -4.36 2.71 -14.40
CA ASP A 45 -4.23 1.26 -14.55
C ASP A 45 -5.41 0.54 -13.89
N ASP A 46 -5.82 -0.60 -14.44
CA ASP A 46 -6.81 -1.47 -13.83
C ASP A 46 -6.13 -2.58 -13.00
N ALA A 47 -6.10 -2.39 -11.68
CA ALA A 47 -5.53 -3.38 -10.76
C ALA A 47 -6.18 -4.78 -10.85
N ARG A 48 -7.37 -4.92 -11.47
CA ARG A 48 -8.01 -6.22 -11.74
C ARG A 48 -7.18 -7.11 -12.64
N GLU A 49 -6.36 -6.53 -13.52
CA GLU A 49 -5.50 -7.27 -14.43
C GLU A 49 -4.42 -8.07 -13.69
N LEU A 50 -4.11 -7.68 -12.44
CA LEU A 50 -3.16 -8.38 -11.58
C LEU A 50 -3.78 -9.61 -10.87
N ILE A 51 -5.11 -9.70 -10.76
CA ILE A 51 -5.80 -10.76 -9.99
C ILE A 51 -5.39 -12.18 -10.44
N PRO A 52 -5.28 -12.50 -11.74
CA PRO A 52 -4.85 -13.83 -12.19
C PRO A 52 -3.38 -14.15 -11.86
N HIS A 53 -2.61 -13.19 -11.34
CA HIS A 53 -1.16 -13.26 -11.20
C HIS A 53 -0.66 -12.99 -9.77
N LEU A 54 -1.57 -12.88 -8.78
CA LEU A 54 -1.22 -12.49 -7.41
C LEU A 54 -0.17 -13.39 -6.77
N GLU A 55 -0.20 -14.70 -7.02
CA GLU A 55 0.77 -15.67 -6.47
C GLU A 55 2.23 -15.39 -6.89
N ARG A 56 2.43 -14.67 -7.99
CA ARG A 56 3.77 -14.28 -8.49
C ARG A 56 4.26 -12.97 -7.87
N LEU A 57 3.35 -12.14 -7.36
CA LEU A 57 3.65 -10.79 -6.89
C LEU A 57 4.11 -10.84 -5.43
N SER A 58 5.35 -10.42 -5.19
CA SER A 58 5.86 -10.16 -3.85
C SER A 58 5.57 -8.72 -3.41
N LEU A 59 5.47 -7.79 -4.36
CA LEU A 59 5.21 -6.37 -4.13
C LEU A 59 4.24 -5.79 -5.17
N VAL A 60 3.23 -5.07 -4.68
CA VAL A 60 2.44 -4.13 -5.47
C VAL A 60 2.64 -2.72 -4.90
N GLU A 61 3.26 -1.85 -5.69
CA GLU A 61 3.30 -0.42 -5.42
C GLU A 61 2.06 0.24 -6.02
N VAL A 62 1.47 1.19 -5.30
CA VAL A 62 0.38 2.02 -5.81
C VAL A 62 0.82 3.47 -5.73
N ASN A 63 0.91 4.14 -6.88
CA ASN A 63 1.40 5.51 -6.96
C ASN A 63 0.32 6.52 -6.63
N PHE A 64 0.64 7.45 -5.72
CA PHE A 64 -0.16 8.60 -5.34
C PHE A 64 0.58 9.86 -5.80
N PRO A 65 0.38 10.36 -7.03
CA PRO A 65 1.15 11.50 -7.54
C PRO A 65 0.77 12.83 -6.89
N ALA A 66 -0.38 12.89 -6.22
CA ALA A 66 -0.89 14.08 -5.54
C ALA A 66 -1.96 13.69 -4.51
N PHE A 67 -2.05 14.46 -3.41
CA PHE A 67 -3.00 14.32 -2.31
C PHE A 67 -4.46 14.02 -2.70
N GLY A 68 -4.93 14.55 -3.83
CA GLY A 68 -6.31 14.40 -4.30
C GLY A 68 -6.62 13.06 -5.00
N ASP A 69 -5.64 12.20 -5.22
CA ASP A 69 -5.86 10.95 -5.95
C ASP A 69 -6.38 9.82 -5.05
N GLY A 70 -7.69 9.56 -5.13
CA GLY A 70 -8.36 8.51 -4.38
C GLY A 70 -8.34 7.12 -5.04
N ARG A 71 -7.89 6.98 -6.29
CA ARG A 71 -8.04 5.70 -7.04
C ARG A 71 -7.25 4.57 -6.40
N GLY A 72 -6.07 4.87 -5.87
CA GLY A 72 -5.19 3.88 -5.23
C GLY A 72 -5.82 3.16 -4.04
N TYR A 73 -6.74 3.82 -3.31
CA TYR A 73 -7.48 3.19 -2.21
C TYR A 73 -8.37 2.05 -2.69
N SER A 74 -9.04 2.24 -3.84
CA SER A 74 -9.89 1.21 -4.44
C SER A 74 -9.08 0.06 -5.01
N SER A 75 -7.94 0.36 -5.66
CA SER A 75 -7.01 -0.66 -6.15
C SER A 75 -6.50 -1.53 -5.01
N ALA A 76 -6.06 -0.92 -3.90
CA ALA A 76 -5.59 -1.63 -2.73
C ALA A 76 -6.65 -2.57 -2.13
N ARG A 77 -7.87 -2.05 -1.95
CA ARG A 77 -9.00 -2.86 -1.46
C ARG A 77 -9.31 -4.04 -2.33
N LEU A 78 -9.38 -3.80 -3.63
CA LEU A 78 -9.68 -4.82 -4.62
C LEU A 78 -8.65 -5.95 -4.61
N LEU A 79 -7.36 -5.62 -4.51
CA LEU A 79 -6.29 -6.62 -4.42
C LEU A 79 -6.39 -7.44 -3.13
N ARG A 80 -6.64 -6.81 -1.98
CA ARG A 80 -6.82 -7.54 -0.71
C ARG A 80 -8.07 -8.44 -0.73
N GLU A 81 -9.18 -7.96 -1.27
CA GLU A 81 -10.40 -8.76 -1.42
C GLU A 81 -10.21 -9.94 -2.37
N ALA A 82 -9.33 -9.80 -3.37
CA ALA A 82 -8.91 -10.88 -4.26
C ALA A 82 -7.89 -11.85 -3.62
N GLY A 83 -7.48 -11.62 -2.37
CA GLY A 83 -6.59 -12.52 -1.62
C GLY A 83 -5.11 -12.18 -1.72
N TYR A 84 -4.74 -10.99 -2.21
CA TYR A 84 -3.33 -10.57 -2.23
C TYR A 84 -2.78 -10.39 -0.82
N ASP A 85 -1.75 -11.15 -0.46
CA ASP A 85 -1.11 -11.18 0.86
C ASP A 85 0.32 -10.63 0.86
N GLY A 86 0.91 -10.40 -0.33
CA GLY A 86 2.19 -9.73 -0.51
C GLY A 86 2.20 -8.27 -0.02
N GLU A 87 3.36 -7.63 -0.16
CA GLU A 87 3.54 -6.25 0.26
C GLU A 87 2.72 -5.30 -0.62
N LEU A 88 1.90 -4.45 0.01
CA LEU A 88 1.13 -3.43 -0.68
C LEU A 88 1.60 -2.06 -0.22
N ARG A 89 2.40 -1.43 -1.08
CA ARG A 89 3.15 -0.21 -0.78
C ARG A 89 2.49 1.02 -1.41
N ALA A 90 2.20 2.03 -0.61
CA ALA A 90 1.83 3.35 -1.13
C ALA A 90 3.11 4.16 -1.42
N VAL A 91 3.23 4.71 -2.63
CA VAL A 91 4.40 5.51 -3.05
C VAL A 91 3.98 6.90 -3.53
N GLY A 92 4.84 7.91 -3.40
CA GLY A 92 4.61 9.28 -3.89
C GLY A 92 4.18 10.28 -2.80
N ASP A 93 3.20 11.14 -3.10
CA ASP A 93 2.64 12.19 -2.22
C ASP A 93 1.73 11.59 -1.12
N VAL A 94 2.34 10.75 -0.28
CA VAL A 94 1.69 10.07 0.85
C VAL A 94 1.83 10.93 2.09
N LEU A 95 0.70 11.41 2.60
CA LEU A 95 0.66 12.31 3.76
C LEU A 95 0.24 11.60 5.06
N VAL A 96 0.72 12.10 6.20
CA VAL A 96 0.39 11.54 7.53
C VAL A 96 -1.12 11.48 7.82
N ASP A 97 -1.89 12.46 7.34
CA ASP A 97 -3.35 12.48 7.51
C ASP A 97 -4.06 11.34 6.74
N GLN A 98 -3.38 10.71 5.79
CA GLN A 98 -3.92 9.66 4.93
C GLN A 98 -3.51 8.25 5.37
N VAL A 99 -2.36 8.08 6.02
CA VAL A 99 -1.79 6.75 6.30
C VAL A 99 -2.73 5.84 7.09
N ALA A 100 -3.49 6.40 8.04
CA ALA A 100 -4.44 5.65 8.84
C ALA A 100 -5.58 5.08 7.99
N TYR A 101 -6.03 5.82 6.96
CA TYR A 101 -7.04 5.38 6.01
C TYR A 101 -6.47 4.40 4.98
N MET A 102 -5.25 4.65 4.50
CA MET A 102 -4.52 3.75 3.60
C MET A 102 -4.33 2.37 4.26
N ARG A 103 -3.93 2.31 5.53
CA ARG A 103 -3.88 1.05 6.31
C ARG A 103 -5.20 0.29 6.30
N ARG A 104 -6.35 0.99 6.39
CA ARG A 104 -7.68 0.36 6.29
C ARG A 104 -7.95 -0.22 4.90
N CYS A 105 -7.35 0.38 3.88
CA CYS A 105 -7.42 -0.13 2.52
C CYS A 105 -6.49 -1.31 2.27
N GLY A 106 -5.65 -1.64 3.23
CA GLY A 106 -4.76 -2.81 3.19
C GLY A 106 -3.33 -2.48 2.86
N PHE A 107 -2.96 -1.19 2.76
CA PHE A 107 -1.55 -0.80 2.66
C PHE A 107 -0.80 -1.17 3.94
N ASP A 108 0.38 -1.75 3.79
CA ASP A 108 1.24 -2.16 4.90
C ASP A 108 2.69 -1.69 4.74
N ALA A 109 3.01 -1.02 3.64
CA ALA A 109 4.25 -0.29 3.43
C ALA A 109 3.99 1.11 2.84
N PHE A 110 4.86 2.06 3.15
CA PHE A 110 4.78 3.45 2.71
C PHE A 110 6.16 3.94 2.31
N ASP A 111 6.28 4.47 1.10
CA ASP A 111 7.51 5.11 0.60
C ASP A 111 7.16 6.53 0.10
N PRO A 112 6.99 7.48 1.02
CA PRO A 112 6.58 8.84 0.71
C PRO A 112 7.75 9.66 0.12
N ASP A 113 7.45 10.58 -0.80
CA ASP A 113 8.44 11.51 -1.38
C ASP A 113 9.09 12.42 -0.32
N ALA A 114 8.39 12.66 0.79
CA ALA A 114 8.84 13.44 1.92
C ALA A 114 8.81 12.59 3.21
N PRO A 115 9.83 12.72 4.09
CA PRO A 115 9.87 11.95 5.33
C PRO A 115 8.69 12.27 6.22
N LEU A 116 8.08 11.22 6.78
CA LEU A 116 7.03 11.31 7.78
C LEU A 116 7.63 11.20 9.18
N ASN A 117 7.12 12.01 10.10
CA ASN A 117 7.52 11.94 11.50
C ASN A 117 6.86 10.71 12.18
N GLU A 118 7.65 9.95 12.94
CA GLU A 118 7.20 8.71 13.59
C GLU A 118 6.13 8.95 14.65
N ASP A 119 6.27 9.99 15.48
CA ASP A 119 5.28 10.34 16.50
C ASP A 119 3.93 10.74 15.86
N ASP A 120 3.98 11.45 14.73
CA ASP A 120 2.78 11.83 13.99
C ASP A 120 2.10 10.61 13.33
N LEU A 121 2.89 9.64 12.82
CA LEU A 121 2.37 8.37 12.31
C LEU A 121 1.65 7.57 13.41
N GLU A 122 2.30 7.42 14.57
CA GLU A 122 1.70 6.76 15.72
C GLU A 122 0.41 7.48 16.16
N ALA A 123 0.45 8.81 16.24
CA ALA A 123 -0.72 9.61 16.58
C ALA A 123 -1.85 9.48 15.55
N ALA A 124 -1.53 9.32 14.26
CA ALA A 124 -2.49 9.12 13.19
C ALA A 124 -3.18 7.75 13.30
N PHE A 125 -2.44 6.67 13.55
CA PHE A 125 -3.02 5.33 13.71
C PHE A 125 -3.90 5.22 14.95
N ASN A 126 -3.53 5.90 16.03
CA ASN A 126 -4.23 5.85 17.30
C ASN A 126 -5.35 6.91 17.44
N ARG A 127 -5.48 7.83 16.47
CA ARG A 127 -6.46 8.94 16.48
C ARG A 127 -7.90 8.45 16.66
N TRP A 128 -8.26 7.35 15.99
CA TRP A 128 -9.60 6.77 16.02
C TRP A 128 -9.53 5.27 16.34
N PRO A 129 -9.73 4.89 17.61
CA PRO A 129 -9.70 3.48 18.00
C PRO A 129 -10.89 2.69 17.41
N GLU A 130 -12.00 3.39 17.15
CA GLU A 130 -13.23 2.79 16.64
C GLU A 130 -13.50 3.22 15.20
N VAL A 131 -14.06 2.29 14.42
CA VAL A 131 -14.36 2.49 13.00
C VAL A 131 -15.81 2.17 12.68
N TYR A 132 -16.41 2.88 11.73
CA TYR A 132 -17.83 2.66 11.39
C TYR A 132 -18.05 1.55 10.35
N GLN A 133 -17.16 1.46 9.36
CA GLN A 133 -17.26 0.53 8.23
C GLN A 133 -16.25 -0.61 8.39
N SER A 134 -16.60 -1.81 7.94
CA SER A 134 -15.63 -2.90 7.78
C SER A 134 -14.58 -2.54 6.74
N ALA A 135 -13.40 -3.11 6.88
CA ALA A 135 -12.29 -2.80 6.01
C ALA A 135 -11.41 -4.00 5.65
N ALA A 136 -10.29 -3.77 4.96
CA ALA A 136 -9.26 -4.79 4.78
C ALA A 136 -8.44 -4.99 6.07
N ASP A 137 -8.56 -4.05 7.03
CA ASP A 137 -8.04 -4.23 8.37
C ASP A 137 -8.93 -5.16 9.24
N GLU A 138 -8.35 -5.69 10.31
CA GLU A 138 -9.04 -6.62 11.22
C GLU A 138 -9.98 -5.91 12.23
N ARG A 139 -10.17 -4.59 12.11
CA ARG A 139 -10.93 -3.84 13.11
C ARG A 139 -12.42 -4.09 12.95
N THR A 140 -13.05 -4.48 14.06
CA THR A 140 -14.50 -4.65 14.11
C THR A 140 -15.21 -3.31 14.12
N PRO A 141 -16.26 -3.12 13.30
CA PRO A 141 -17.06 -1.90 13.33
C PRO A 141 -17.71 -1.61 14.69
N ILE A 142 -17.73 -0.33 15.09
CA ILE A 142 -18.24 0.12 16.40
C ILE A 142 -19.69 -0.32 16.68
N TRP A 143 -20.52 -0.42 15.65
CA TRP A 143 -21.92 -0.83 15.81
C TRP A 143 -22.06 -2.28 16.28
N SER A 144 -21.05 -3.14 16.08
CA SER A 144 -21.07 -4.52 16.60
C SER A 144 -20.98 -4.55 18.13
N LYS A 145 -20.30 -3.57 18.73
CA LYS A 145 -20.14 -3.44 20.19
C LYS A 145 -21.44 -3.06 20.90
N ARG A 146 -22.45 -2.56 20.18
CA ARG A 146 -23.75 -2.15 20.75
C ARG A 146 -24.59 -3.32 21.23
N HIS A 147 -24.39 -4.51 20.65
CA HIS A 147 -25.22 -5.69 20.89
C HIS A 147 -24.44 -6.85 21.54
N ALA A 148 -23.26 -6.55 22.10
CA ALA A 148 -22.41 -7.48 22.84
C ALA A 148 -22.80 -7.56 24.32
#